data_AF-A0A6C8N3Q6-F1
#
_entry.id   AF-A0A6C8N3Q6-F1
#
_cell.length_a   1.000
_cell.length_b   1.000
_cell.length_c   1.000
_cell.angle_alpha   90.00
_cell.angle_beta   90.00
_cell.angle_gamma   90.00
#
_symmetry.space_group_name_H-M   'P 1'
#
loop_
_entity.id
_entity.type
_entity.pdbx_description
1 polymer ?
#
loop_
_entity_poly.entity_id
_entity_poly.type
_entity_poly.pdbx_seq_one_letter_code
_entity_poly.pdbx_strand_id
1 'polypeptide(L)' 'WLRGSGYLLNKGTYYNKPSQKAMNLGLFEQKTHIHTDRNGLMVTTYTPRITGKGQVYLLNKLLEEHGLVLS' A
#
# COMPACT_ATOMS: atom_id res chain seq x y z
N TRP A 1 -4.48 6.23 -6.73
CA TRP A 1 -5.06 4.90 -7.01
C TRP A 1 -5.00 3.97 -5.80
N LEU A 2 -3.84 3.46 -5.36
CA LEU A 2 -3.72 2.43 -4.30
C LEU A 2 -4.51 2.70 -2.99
N ARG A 3 -4.57 3.96 -2.54
CA ARG A 3 -5.39 4.34 -1.37
C ARG A 3 -6.89 4.41 -1.67
N GLY A 4 -7.25 4.89 -2.86
CA GLY A 4 -8.64 4.93 -3.32
C GLY A 4 -9.21 3.55 -3.60
N SER A 5 -8.37 2.58 -4.01
CA SER A 5 -8.74 1.19 -4.26
C SER A 5 -8.59 0.27 -3.03
N GLY A 6 -8.26 0.81 -1.85
CA GLY A 6 -8.24 0.06 -0.59
C GLY A 6 -7.03 -0.86 -0.38
N TYR A 7 -6.02 -0.81 -1.24
CA TYR A 7 -4.76 -1.53 -1.02
C TYR A 7 -3.91 -0.89 0.08
N LEU A 8 -3.92 0.44 0.15
CA LEU A 8 -3.27 1.21 1.22
C LEU A 8 -4.33 1.98 2.02
N LEU A 9 -4.13 2.09 3.33
CA LEU A 9 -4.96 2.89 4.21
C LEU A 9 -4.68 4.40 3.99
N ASN A 10 -5.70 5.23 4.26
CA ASN A 10 -5.73 6.64 3.86
C ASN A 10 -5.95 7.63 5.02
N LYS A 11 -5.93 7.18 6.28
CA LYS A 11 -6.26 8.00 7.45
C LYS A 11 -5.26 7.85 8.59
N GLY A 12 -4.98 8.97 9.25
CA GLY A 12 -4.25 9.05 10.51
C GLY A 12 -2.85 8.43 10.45
N THR A 13 -2.45 7.82 11.57
CA THR A 13 -1.16 7.14 11.72
C THR A 13 -0.98 5.96 10.76
N TYR A 14 -2.08 5.37 10.28
CA TYR A 14 -2.07 4.25 9.34
C TYR A 14 -1.92 4.67 7.89
N TYR A 15 -1.70 5.96 7.61
CA TYR A 15 -1.45 6.40 6.25
C TYR A 15 -0.31 5.57 5.62
N ASN A 16 -0.53 5.09 4.39
CA ASN A 16 0.39 4.19 3.65
C ASN A 16 0.53 2.77 4.18
N LYS A 17 -0.11 2.42 5.28
CA LYS A 17 -0.12 1.03 5.73
C LYS A 17 -0.90 0.17 4.72
N PRO A 18 -0.36 -0.94 4.22
CA PRO A 18 -1.15 -1.87 3.43
C PRO A 18 -2.31 -2.42 4.25
N SER A 19 -3.48 -2.57 3.60
CA SER A 19 -4.63 -3.21 4.23
C SER A 19 -4.33 -4.69 4.52
N GLN A 20 -5.02 -5.26 5.51
CA GLN A 20 -4.83 -6.67 5.86
C GLN A 20 -5.05 -7.59 4.65
N LYS A 21 -6.04 -7.26 3.81
CA LYS A 21 -6.30 -7.97 2.55
C LYS A 21 -5.09 -7.90 1.61
N ALA A 22 -4.50 -6.72 1.41
CA ALA A 22 -3.36 -6.54 0.54
C ALA A 22 -2.10 -7.29 1.04
N MET A 23 -1.92 -7.35 2.37
CA MET A 23 -0.87 -8.16 2.99
C MET A 23 -1.11 -9.66 2.80
N ASN A 24 -2.33 -10.14 3.03
CA ASN A 24 -2.68 -11.57 2.85
C ASN A 24 -2.51 -12.02 1.40
N LEU A 25 -2.77 -11.13 0.43
CA LEU A 25 -2.52 -11.39 -0.98
C LEU A 25 -1.02 -11.39 -1.34
N GLY A 26 -0.14 -10.96 -0.43
CA GLY A 26 1.30 -10.88 -0.66
C GLY A 26 1.70 -9.78 -1.64
N LEU A 27 0.90 -8.72 -1.75
CA LEU A 27 1.15 -7.62 -2.70
C LEU A 27 2.21 -6.64 -2.19
N PHE A 28 2.38 -6.57 -0.87
CA PHE A 28 3.27 -5.62 -0.22
C PHE A 28 4.11 -6.26 0.88
N GLU A 29 5.33 -5.77 1.01
CA GLU A 29 6.12 -5.78 2.24
C GLU A 29 5.95 -4.41 2.93
N GLN A 30 6.05 -4.38 4.27
CA GLN A 30 5.91 -3.14 5.02
C GLN A 30 7.16 -2.89 5.86
N LYS A 31 7.75 -1.70 5.72
CA LYS A 31 8.72 -1.17 6.69
C LYS A 31 8.02 -0.21 7.66
N THR A 32 8.31 -0.37 8.94
CA THR A 32 7.79 0.47 10.01
C THR A 32 8.94 1.29 10.58
N HIS A 33 8.73 2.59 10.74
CA HIS A 33 9.68 3.50 11.37
C HIS A 33 9.01 4.27 12.49
N ILE A 34 9.63 4.25 13.68
CA ILE A 34 9.14 4.92 14.89
C ILE A 34 10.08 6.09 15.15
N HIS A 35 9.53 7.28 15.30
CA HIS A 35 10.30 8.49 15.58
C HIS A 35 9.50 9.44 16.48
N THR A 36 10.20 10.36 17.11
CA THR A 36 9.57 11.40 17.92
C THR A 36 9.29 12.63 17.05
N ASP A 37 8.08 13.19 17.14
CA ASP A 37 7.73 14.44 16.45
C ASP A 37 8.23 15.68 17.22
N ARG A 38 7.92 16.87 16.70
CA ARG A 38 8.32 18.15 17.31
C ARG A 38 7.66 18.41 18.68
N ASN A 39 6.59 17.70 19.00
CA ASN A 39 5.84 17.83 20.25
C ASN A 39 6.28 16.78 21.30
N GLY A 40 7.29 15.96 21.00
CA GLY A 40 7.73 14.89 21.88
C GLY A 40 6.86 13.62 21.80
N LEU A 41 5.92 13.55 20.85
CA LEU A 41 5.04 12.39 20.69
C LEU A 41 5.69 11.33 19.80
N MET A 42 5.53 10.05 20.17
CA MET A 42 5.97 8.95 19.33
C MET A 42 5.03 8.77 18.14
N VAL A 43 5.59 8.83 16.94
CA VAL A 43 4.90 8.67 15.67
C VAL A 43 5.44 7.46 14.93
N THR A 44 4.53 6.55 14.61
CA THR A 44 4.80 5.40 13.74
C THR A 44 4.45 5.75 12.30
N THR A 45 5.39 5.50 11.39
CA THR A 45 5.23 5.71 9.95
C THR A 45 5.42 4.40 9.20
N TYR A 46 4.70 4.28 8.08
CA TYR A 46 4.65 3.07 7.28
C TYR A 46 5.13 3.34 5.86
N THR A 47 6.08 2.54 5.39
CA THR A 47 6.55 2.56 4.00
C THR A 47 6.22 1.22 3.35
N PRO A 48 5.19 1.15 2.50
CA PRO A 48 4.88 -0.05 1.75
C PRO A 48 5.85 -0.22 0.59
N ARG A 49 6.29 -1.45 0.35
CA ARG A 49 7.10 -1.85 -0.81
C ARG A 49 6.30 -2.89 -1.59
N ILE A 50 6.13 -2.68 -2.89
CA ILE A 50 5.39 -3.63 -3.74
C ILE A 50 6.30 -4.84 -3.99
N THR A 51 5.78 -6.05 -3.80
CA THR A 51 6.50 -7.29 -4.11
C THR A 51 6.52 -7.55 -5.62
N GLY A 52 7.36 -8.46 -6.11
CA GLY A 52 7.31 -8.86 -7.54
C GLY A 52 5.92 -9.37 -7.95
N LYS A 53 5.27 -10.15 -7.08
CA LYS A 53 3.87 -10.58 -7.24
C LYS A 53 2.92 -9.39 -7.29
N GLY A 54 3.10 -8.42 -6.39
CA GLY A 54 2.32 -7.19 -6.32
C GLY A 54 2.41 -6.36 -7.59
N GLN A 55 3.60 -6.26 -8.21
CA GLN A 55 3.79 -5.52 -9.46
C GLN A 55 2.94 -6.11 -10.58
N VAL A 56 3.05 -7.42 -10.82
CA VAL A 56 2.27 -8.11 -11.86
C VAL A 56 0.77 -7.99 -11.60
N TYR A 57 0.35 -8.21 -10.34
CA TYR A 57 -1.06 -8.13 -9.95
C TYR A 57 -1.66 -6.74 -10.18
N LEU A 58 -0.98 -5.69 -9.70
CA LEU A 58 -1.49 -4.32 -9.78
C LEU A 58 -1.43 -3.81 -11.23
N LEU A 59 -0.43 -4.20 -12.01
CA LEU A 59 -0.36 -3.89 -13.44
C LEU A 59 -1.53 -4.50 -14.20
N ASN A 60 -1.77 -5.81 -14.04
CA ASN A 60 -2.89 -6.48 -14.70
C ASN A 60 -4.23 -5.85 -14.31
N LYS A 61 -4.40 -5.51 -13.03
CA LYS A 61 -5.60 -4.81 -12.55
C LYS A 61 -5.79 -3.44 -13.21
N LEU A 62 -4.71 -2.67 -13.34
CA LEU A 62 -4.75 -1.36 -13.99
C LEU A 62 -5.05 -1.47 -15.50
N LEU A 63 -4.45 -2.45 -16.20
CA LEU A 63 -4.71 -2.70 -17.62
C LEU A 63 -6.18 -3.10 -17.86
N GLU A 64 -6.73 -3.95 -17.01
CA GLU A 64 -8.15 -4.34 -17.02
C GLU A 64 -9.07 -3.12 -16.80
N GLU A 65 -8.79 -2.30 -15.78
CA GLU A 65 -9.60 -1.10 -15.47
C GLU A 65 -9.59 -0.05 -16.59
N HIS A 66 -8.52 0.00 -17.40
CA HIS A 66 -8.39 0.96 -18.50
C HIS A 66 -8.72 0.34 -19.87
N GLY A 67 -9.22 -0.90 -19.91
CA GLY A 67 -9.64 -1.56 -21.15
C GLY A 67 -8.50 -1.86 -22.13
N LEU A 68 -7.27 -1.98 -21.64
CA LEU A 68 -6.06 -2.23 -22.45
C LEU A 68 -5.72 -3.72 -22.55
N VAL A 69 -6.59 -4.61 -22.07
CA VAL A 69 -6.41 -6.05 -22.24
C VAL A 69 -6.68 -6.38 -23.71
N LEU A 70 -5.62 -6.77 -24.42
CA LEU A 70 -5.71 -7.38 -25.74
C LEU A 70 -6.51 -8.67 -25.59
N SER A 71 -7.72 -8.70 -26.16
CA SER A 71 -8.54 -9.90 -26.31
C SER A 71 -7.83 -10.97 -27.14
#